data_AF-A0AAV4TV41-F1
#
_entry.id   AF-A0AAV4TV41-F1
#
_cell.length_a   1.000
_cell.length_b   1.000
_cell.length_c   1.000
_cell.angle_alpha   90.00
_cell.angle_beta   90.00
_cell.angle_gamma   90.00
#
_symmetry.space_group_name_H-M   'P 1'
#
loop_
_entity.id
_entity.type
_entity.pdbx_description
1 polymer ?
#
loop_
_entity_poly.entity_id
_entity_poly.type
_entity_poly.pdbx_seq_one_letter_code
_entity_poly.pdbx_strand_id
1 'polypeptide(L)'
;MAPQKGKQGTKGQKQIVEENKQTLKFYSIMALSSELTYIGIMLTLFWESYTALYMFLSLATVLVFAGSLQFMHSMAGATYSETGQLLDGGIDLNMESGFAEHLKDLIILTSAIQILSLISSYFWFLWLLAPARAFYMLWVNVLAPWIFSPAPEVDEKKQKKLERKAKRR
;
A
#
# COMPACT_ATOMS: atom_id res chain seq x y z
N MET A 1 16.14 11.06 21.24
CA MET A 1 15.32 10.03 21.89
C MET A 1 15.30 8.81 20.98
N ALA A 2 15.80 7.67 21.45
CA ALA A 2 15.76 6.43 20.67
C ALA A 2 14.30 5.93 20.57
N PRO A 3 13.82 5.48 19.39
CA PRO A 3 12.47 4.95 19.29
C PRO A 3 12.40 3.64 20.06
N GLN A 4 11.55 3.58 21.08
CA GLN A 4 11.27 2.34 21.79
C GLN A 4 10.52 1.41 20.84
N LYS A 5 11.25 0.47 20.23
CA LYS A 5 10.72 -0.66 19.46
C LYS A 5 10.06 -1.67 20.41
N GLY A 6 9.00 -1.25 21.11
CA GLY A 6 8.09 -2.18 21.75
C GLY A 6 7.30 -2.91 20.68
N LYS A 7 7.27 -4.25 20.72
CA LYS A 7 6.35 -5.00 19.85
C LYS A 7 4.93 -4.52 20.18
N GLN A 8 4.24 -3.95 19.19
CA GLN A 8 2.85 -3.53 19.32
C GLN A 8 2.04 -4.74 19.81
N GLY A 9 1.21 -4.54 20.83
CA GLY A 9 0.37 -5.62 21.38
C GLY A 9 -0.50 -6.20 20.27
N THR A 10 -0.48 -7.53 20.13
CA THR A 10 -1.27 -8.23 19.12
C THR A 10 -2.76 -8.11 19.47
N LYS A 11 -3.55 -7.46 18.60
CA LYS A 11 -5.01 -7.41 18.70
C LYS A 11 -5.60 -8.81 18.63
N GLY A 12 -6.78 -9.00 19.22
CA GLY A 12 -7.51 -10.28 19.12
C GLY A 12 -8.00 -10.54 17.70
N GLN A 13 -7.95 -11.79 17.22
CA GLN A 13 -8.36 -12.13 15.85
C GLN A 13 -9.78 -11.68 15.49
N LYS A 14 -10.74 -11.79 16.43
CA LYS A 14 -12.11 -11.29 16.21
C LYS A 14 -12.16 -9.77 15.99
N GLN A 15 -11.34 -9.03 16.73
CA GLN A 15 -11.22 -7.59 16.59
C GLN A 15 -10.60 -7.23 15.22
N ILE A 16 -9.57 -7.96 14.79
CA ILE A 16 -8.95 -7.77 13.47
C ILE A 16 -9.98 -7.95 12.34
N VAL A 17 -10.81 -8.99 12.40
CA VAL A 17 -11.84 -9.22 11.38
C VAL A 17 -12.83 -8.06 11.28
N GLU A 18 -13.34 -7.60 12.42
CA GLU A 18 -14.32 -6.51 12.44
C GLU A 18 -13.69 -5.18 11.99
N GLU A 19 -12.48 -4.85 12.47
CA GLU A 19 -11.75 -3.66 12.05
C GLU A 19 -11.40 -3.70 10.55
N ASN A 20 -10.97 -4.85 10.03
CA ASN A 20 -10.69 -5.03 8.60
C ASN A 20 -11.94 -4.78 7.75
N LYS A 21 -13.09 -5.29 8.17
CA LYS A 21 -14.37 -5.06 7.49
C LYS A 21 -14.76 -3.58 7.49
N GLN A 22 -14.56 -2.89 8.61
CA GLN A 22 -14.82 -1.46 8.72
C GLN A 22 -13.87 -0.64 7.84
N THR A 23 -12.58 -0.97 7.85
CA THR A 23 -11.56 -0.36 6.99
C THR A 23 -11.93 -0.53 5.51
N LEU A 24 -12.18 -1.78 5.06
CA LEU A 24 -12.57 -2.03 3.67
C LEU A 24 -13.82 -1.24 3.27
N LYS A 25 -14.85 -1.20 4.12
CA LYS A 25 -16.08 -0.45 3.87
C LYS A 25 -15.79 1.05 3.73
N PHE A 26 -15.00 1.62 4.64
CA PHE A 26 -14.64 3.04 4.63
C PHE A 26 -13.92 3.43 3.33
N TYR A 27 -12.87 2.70 2.95
CA TYR A 27 -12.11 2.98 1.73
C TYR A 27 -12.89 2.68 0.45
N SER A 28 -13.78 1.68 0.46
CA SER A 28 -14.68 1.41 -0.67
C SER A 28 -15.66 2.55 -0.90
N ILE A 29 -16.28 3.08 0.17
CA ILE A 29 -17.19 4.22 0.08
C ILE A 29 -16.44 5.48 -0.40
N MET A 30 -15.22 5.71 0.08
CA MET A 30 -14.39 6.83 -0.36
C MET A 30 -14.07 6.75 -1.87
N ALA A 31 -13.60 5.59 -2.33
CA ALA A 31 -13.29 5.35 -3.75
C ALA A 31 -14.54 5.52 -4.64
N LEU A 32 -15.66 4.86 -4.27
CA LEU A 32 -16.91 4.97 -5.03
C LEU A 32 -17.46 6.40 -5.04
N SER A 33 -17.45 7.09 -3.90
CA SER A 33 -18.02 8.44 -3.82
C SER A 33 -17.21 9.46 -4.60
N SER A 34 -15.88 9.39 -4.55
CA SER A 34 -15.00 10.26 -5.35
C SER A 34 -15.16 10.01 -6.86
N GLU A 35 -15.18 8.74 -7.28
CA GLU A 35 -15.32 8.35 -8.69
C GLU A 35 -16.66 8.81 -9.28
N LEU A 36 -17.76 8.49 -8.58
CA LEU A 36 -19.10 8.88 -9.01
C LEU A 36 -19.27 10.41 -9.05
N THR A 37 -18.67 11.12 -8.09
CA THR A 37 -18.70 12.58 -8.07
C THR A 37 -17.93 13.16 -9.25
N TYR A 38 -16.71 12.68 -9.52
CA TYR A 38 -15.89 13.16 -10.62
C TYR A 38 -16.56 12.89 -11.98
N ILE A 39 -16.94 11.65 -12.24
CA ILE A 39 -17.61 11.26 -13.49
C ILE A 39 -18.94 12.00 -13.63
N GLY A 40 -19.74 12.06 -12.56
CA GLY A 40 -21.05 12.73 -12.59
C GLY A 40 -20.92 14.20 -12.97
N ILE A 41 -19.97 14.92 -12.37
CA ILE A 41 -19.73 16.34 -12.68
C ILE A 41 -19.14 16.51 -14.08
N MET A 42 -18.18 15.67 -14.48
CA MET A 42 -17.60 15.72 -15.83
C MET A 42 -18.65 15.48 -16.92
N LEU A 43 -19.56 14.51 -16.73
CA LEU A 43 -20.61 14.22 -17.71
C LEU A 43 -21.71 15.28 -17.75
N THR A 44 -22.02 15.95 -16.63
CA THR A 44 -23.16 16.88 -16.55
C THR A 44 -22.78 18.34 -16.75
N LEU A 45 -21.63 18.79 -16.23
CA LEU A 45 -21.21 20.19 -16.25
C LEU A 45 -20.03 20.46 -17.17
N PHE A 46 -19.16 19.48 -17.41
CA PHE A 46 -17.91 19.66 -18.16
C PHE A 46 -17.77 18.71 -19.35
N TRP A 47 -18.88 18.33 -19.99
CA TRP A 47 -18.90 17.35 -21.09
C TRP A 47 -17.92 17.72 -22.22
N GLU A 48 -17.94 18.98 -22.67
CA GLU A 48 -17.06 19.48 -23.73
C GLU A 48 -15.56 19.42 -23.36
N SER A 49 -15.24 19.48 -22.06
CA SER A 49 -13.89 19.40 -21.54
C SER A 49 -13.45 17.95 -21.27
N TYR A 50 -14.37 16.98 -21.27
CA TYR A 50 -14.11 15.59 -20.89
C TYR A 50 -13.50 14.79 -22.06
N THR A 51 -12.31 15.23 -22.46
CA THR A 51 -11.55 14.65 -23.57
C THR A 51 -11.12 13.19 -23.31
N ALA A 52 -10.64 12.52 -24.36
CA ALA A 52 -10.11 11.15 -24.27
C ALA A 52 -9.01 10.97 -23.20
N LEU A 53 -8.19 12.01 -22.97
CA LEU A 53 -7.19 11.98 -21.91
C LEU A 53 -7.83 11.87 -20.52
N TYR A 54 -8.86 12.67 -20.24
CA TYR A 54 -9.53 12.65 -18.94
C TYR A 54 -10.36 11.38 -18.76
N MET A 55 -11.00 10.87 -19.82
CA MET A 55 -11.66 9.56 -19.78
C MET A 55 -10.67 8.43 -19.48
N PHE A 56 -9.48 8.47 -20.09
CA PHE A 56 -8.42 7.51 -19.78
C PHE A 56 -7.95 7.63 -18.33
N LEU A 57 -7.75 8.85 -17.83
CA LEU A 57 -7.36 9.09 -16.44
C LEU A 57 -8.43 8.57 -15.47
N SER A 58 -9.72 8.76 -15.74
CA SER A 58 -10.81 8.17 -14.95
C SER A 58 -10.84 6.65 -15.00
N LEU A 59 -10.65 6.05 -16.17
CA LEU A 59 -10.53 4.59 -16.24
C LEU A 59 -9.34 4.10 -15.39
N ALA A 60 -8.24 4.83 -15.41
CA ALA A 60 -7.07 4.48 -14.65
C ALA A 60 -7.27 4.67 -13.13
N THR A 61 -8.08 5.63 -12.66
CA THR A 61 -8.50 5.72 -11.25
C THR A 61 -9.36 4.53 -10.84
N VAL A 62 -10.31 4.11 -11.70
CA VAL A 62 -11.10 2.89 -11.47
C VAL A 62 -10.21 1.67 -11.29
N LEU A 63 -9.20 1.49 -12.15
CA LEU A 63 -8.26 0.38 -12.05
C LEU A 63 -7.41 0.43 -10.75
N VAL A 64 -6.97 1.62 -10.35
CA VAL A 64 -6.22 1.80 -9.09
C VAL A 64 -7.10 1.50 -7.88
N PHE A 65 -8.35 1.98 -7.85
CA PHE A 65 -9.28 1.68 -6.77
C PHE A 65 -9.59 0.18 -6.72
N ALA A 66 -9.96 -0.42 -7.85
CA ALA A 66 -10.26 -1.85 -7.93
C ALA A 66 -9.06 -2.71 -7.50
N GLY A 67 -7.86 -2.41 -8.01
CA GLY A 67 -6.64 -3.12 -7.63
C GLY A 67 -6.35 -2.99 -6.13
N SER A 68 -6.37 -1.76 -5.60
CA SER A 68 -6.04 -1.50 -4.19
C SER A 68 -7.04 -2.16 -3.23
N LEU A 69 -8.33 -2.07 -3.53
CA LEU A 69 -9.39 -2.72 -2.75
C LEU A 69 -9.30 -4.25 -2.85
N GLN A 70 -9.00 -4.80 -4.03
CA GLN A 70 -8.84 -6.25 -4.22
C GLN A 70 -7.65 -6.77 -3.41
N PHE A 71 -6.50 -6.07 -3.42
CA PHE A 71 -5.36 -6.45 -2.60
C PHE A 71 -5.68 -6.37 -1.11
N MET A 72 -6.31 -5.29 -0.63
CA MET A 72 -6.73 -5.20 0.78
C MET A 72 -7.74 -6.28 1.16
N HIS A 73 -8.69 -6.60 0.27
CA HIS A 73 -9.66 -7.67 0.52
C HIS A 73 -8.97 -9.03 0.64
N SER A 74 -8.02 -9.33 -0.24
CA SER A 74 -7.22 -10.54 -0.17
C SER A 74 -6.38 -10.62 1.11
N MET A 75 -5.85 -9.48 1.60
CA MET A 75 -5.08 -9.42 2.85
C MET A 75 -5.96 -9.64 4.08
N ALA A 76 -7.20 -9.14 4.06
CA ALA A 76 -8.16 -9.24 5.16
C ALA A 76 -8.92 -10.57 5.23
N GLY A 77 -8.63 -11.54 4.34
CA GLY A 77 -9.35 -12.80 4.26
C GLY A 77 -9.28 -13.61 5.55
N ALA A 78 -10.41 -13.76 6.24
CA ALA A 78 -10.53 -14.55 7.45
C ALA A 78 -10.81 -16.03 7.12
N THR A 79 -10.19 -16.93 7.89
CA THR A 79 -10.36 -18.39 7.77
C THR A 79 -11.16 -18.92 8.95
N TYR A 80 -12.18 -19.73 8.67
CA TYR A 80 -13.07 -20.33 9.66
C TYR A 80 -13.01 -21.86 9.57
N SER A 81 -13.23 -22.56 10.68
CA SER A 81 -13.38 -24.01 10.71
C SER A 81 -14.72 -24.45 10.12
N GLU A 82 -14.86 -25.75 9.86
CA GLU A 82 -16.13 -26.37 9.45
C GLU A 82 -17.27 -26.14 10.47
N THR A 83 -16.91 -25.92 11.73
CA THR A 83 -17.84 -25.61 12.83
C THR A 83 -18.15 -24.10 12.96
N GLY A 84 -17.58 -23.25 12.11
CA GLY A 84 -17.77 -21.79 12.13
C GLY A 84 -16.88 -21.05 13.15
N GLN A 85 -15.92 -21.73 13.77
CA GLN A 85 -14.96 -21.10 14.68
C GLN A 85 -13.90 -20.34 13.88
N LEU A 86 -13.61 -19.10 14.28
CA LEU A 86 -12.54 -18.31 13.67
C LEU A 86 -11.17 -18.95 13.92
N LEU A 87 -10.44 -19.31 12.86
CA LEU A 87 -9.10 -19.87 12.89
C LEU A 87 -8.03 -18.79 12.65
N ASP A 88 -8.27 -17.92 11.68
CA ASP A 88 -7.40 -16.80 11.34
C ASP A 88 -8.23 -15.57 10.95
N GLY A 89 -7.86 -14.41 11.47
CA GLY A 89 -8.51 -13.13 11.15
C GLY A 89 -7.97 -12.45 9.90
N GLY A 90 -6.93 -13.02 9.27
CA GLY A 90 -6.21 -12.41 8.17
C GLY A 90 -5.20 -11.37 8.65
N ILE A 91 -4.58 -10.66 7.70
CA ILE A 91 -3.62 -9.58 7.98
C ILE A 91 -4.40 -8.36 8.48
N ASP A 92 -3.99 -7.78 9.61
CA ASP A 92 -4.54 -6.52 10.11
C ASP A 92 -4.20 -5.38 9.14
N LEU A 93 -5.22 -4.84 8.46
CA LEU A 93 -5.07 -3.73 7.52
C LEU A 93 -4.69 -2.42 8.23
N ASN A 94 -4.87 -2.34 9.54
CA ASN A 94 -4.57 -1.17 10.37
C ASN A 94 -3.26 -1.31 11.15
N MET A 95 -2.46 -2.34 10.85
CA MET A 95 -1.11 -2.48 11.40
C MET A 95 -0.19 -1.34 10.92
N GLU A 96 0.56 -0.74 11.86
CA GLU A 96 1.52 0.32 11.55
C GLU A 96 2.65 -0.20 10.65
N SER A 97 3.02 0.59 9.64
CA SER A 97 4.09 0.23 8.68
C SER A 97 3.81 -1.05 7.89
N GLY A 98 2.54 -1.45 7.77
CA GLY A 98 2.12 -2.57 6.91
C GLY A 98 1.95 -2.16 5.45
N PHE A 99 2.01 -3.13 4.53
CA PHE A 99 1.79 -2.88 3.09
C PHE A 99 0.40 -2.27 2.79
N ALA A 100 -0.61 -2.60 3.60
CA ALA A 100 -1.95 -2.03 3.51
C ALA A 100 -1.97 -0.50 3.70
N GLU A 101 -1.01 0.08 4.42
CA GLU A 101 -0.86 1.52 4.57
C GLU A 101 -0.66 2.20 3.21
N HIS A 102 0.21 1.66 2.38
CA HIS A 102 0.45 2.19 1.03
C HIS A 102 -0.76 2.06 0.10
N LEU A 103 -1.56 1.00 0.26
CA LEU A 103 -2.81 0.84 -0.49
C LEU A 103 -3.86 1.88 -0.05
N LYS A 104 -3.98 2.13 1.25
CA LYS A 104 -4.85 3.17 1.82
C LYS A 104 -4.43 4.56 1.35
N ASP A 105 -3.14 4.87 1.41
CA ASP A 105 -2.58 6.14 0.92
C ASP A 105 -2.86 6.34 -0.57
N LEU A 106 -2.74 5.28 -1.37
CA LEU A 106 -3.01 5.33 -2.81
C LEU A 106 -4.48 5.64 -3.10
N ILE A 107 -5.42 5.06 -2.35
CA ILE A 107 -6.85 5.37 -2.46
C ILE A 107 -7.12 6.81 -2.03
N ILE A 108 -6.56 7.27 -0.91
CA ILE A 108 -6.74 8.65 -0.42
C ILE A 108 -6.21 9.65 -1.44
N LEU A 109 -4.99 9.44 -1.94
CA LEU A 109 -4.37 10.30 -2.94
C LEU A 109 -5.23 10.37 -4.21
N THR A 110 -5.66 9.21 -4.73
CA THR A 110 -6.47 9.14 -5.95
C THR A 110 -7.83 9.81 -5.77
N SER A 111 -8.48 9.59 -4.62
CA SER A 111 -9.76 10.24 -4.28
C SER A 111 -9.61 11.76 -4.19
N ALA A 112 -8.54 12.25 -3.54
CA ALA A 112 -8.25 13.68 -3.44
C ALA A 112 -7.98 14.31 -4.81
N ILE A 113 -7.22 13.62 -5.68
CA ILE A 113 -6.96 14.08 -7.06
C ILE A 113 -8.26 14.24 -7.83
N GLN A 114 -9.18 13.27 -7.75
CA GLN A 114 -10.46 13.37 -8.42
C GLN A 114 -11.25 14.60 -7.99
N ILE A 115 -11.42 14.80 -6.68
CA ILE A 115 -12.16 15.95 -6.16
C ILE A 115 -11.48 17.29 -6.52
N LEU A 116 -10.16 17.39 -6.33
CA LEU A 116 -9.42 18.62 -6.63
C LEU A 116 -9.36 18.91 -8.13
N SER A 117 -9.31 17.88 -8.97
CA SER A 117 -9.23 18.06 -10.42
C SER A 117 -10.48 18.67 -11.05
N LEU A 118 -11.62 18.63 -10.34
CA LEU A 118 -12.83 19.36 -10.70
C LEU A 118 -12.66 20.89 -10.57
N ILE A 119 -11.75 21.35 -9.70
CA ILE A 119 -11.40 22.76 -9.53
C ILE A 119 -10.35 23.16 -10.58
N SER A 120 -9.37 22.28 -10.83
CA SER A 120 -8.28 22.55 -11.77
C SER A 120 -7.65 21.26 -12.28
N SER A 121 -7.55 21.11 -13.59
CA SER A 121 -6.97 19.91 -14.21
C SER A 121 -5.49 19.70 -13.88
N TYR A 122 -4.77 20.72 -13.42
CA TYR A 122 -3.38 20.59 -12.95
C TYR A 122 -3.23 19.65 -11.76
N PHE A 123 -4.29 19.40 -10.98
CA PHE A 123 -4.21 18.47 -9.84
C PHE A 123 -3.98 17.01 -10.26
N TRP A 124 -4.20 16.65 -11.53
CA TRP A 124 -3.80 15.35 -12.07
C TRP A 124 -2.29 15.09 -11.96
N PHE A 125 -1.47 16.15 -11.97
CA PHE A 125 -0.01 16.00 -11.77
C PHE A 125 0.37 15.51 -10.38
N LEU A 126 -0.50 15.68 -9.36
CA LEU A 126 -0.24 15.10 -8.03
C LEU A 126 -0.19 13.57 -8.08
N TRP A 127 -0.74 12.94 -9.13
CA TRP A 127 -0.64 11.49 -9.27
C TRP A 127 0.78 11.00 -9.48
N LEU A 128 1.71 11.88 -9.92
CA LEU A 128 3.14 11.61 -9.99
C LEU A 128 3.77 11.33 -8.61
N LEU A 129 3.10 11.70 -7.51
CA LEU A 129 3.54 11.35 -6.16
C LEU A 129 3.53 9.82 -5.92
N ALA A 130 2.61 9.08 -6.54
CA ALA A 130 2.54 7.63 -6.41
C ALA A 130 3.80 6.91 -6.96
N PRO A 131 4.20 7.11 -8.23
CA PRO A 131 5.44 6.51 -8.74
C PRO A 131 6.69 7.08 -8.05
N ALA A 132 6.70 8.36 -7.68
CA ALA A 132 7.82 8.94 -6.92
C ALA A 132 8.00 8.24 -5.56
N ARG A 133 6.90 7.96 -4.84
CA ARG A 133 6.92 7.23 -3.58
C ARG A 133 7.36 5.78 -3.78
N ALA A 134 6.85 5.10 -4.80
CA ALA A 134 7.26 3.73 -5.13
C ALA A 134 8.77 3.65 -5.44
N PHE A 135 9.28 4.59 -6.25
CA PHE A 135 10.70 4.70 -6.55
C PHE A 135 11.53 4.97 -5.29
N TYR A 136 11.10 5.90 -4.43
CA TYR A 136 11.77 6.18 -3.16
C TYR A 136 11.86 4.93 -2.27
N MET A 137 10.78 4.17 -2.16
CA MET A 137 10.77 2.92 -1.39
C MET A 137 11.70 1.86 -1.99
N LEU A 138 11.72 1.71 -3.31
CA LEU A 138 12.67 0.82 -4.01
C LEU A 138 14.12 1.27 -3.77
N TRP A 139 14.38 2.57 -3.84
CA TRP A 139 15.70 3.14 -3.64
C TRP A 139 16.21 2.88 -2.22
N VAL A 140 15.44 3.24 -1.19
CA VAL A 140 15.88 3.15 0.21
C VAL A 140 15.95 1.70 0.70
N ASN A 141 15.02 0.83 0.29
CA ASN A 141 14.91 -0.52 0.84
C ASN A 141 15.68 -1.57 0.04
N VAL A 142 15.96 -1.35 -1.25
CA VAL A 142 16.58 -2.36 -2.12
C VAL A 142 17.88 -1.84 -2.74
N LEU A 143 17.83 -0.74 -3.50
CA LEU A 143 18.97 -0.31 -4.31
C LEU A 143 20.11 0.26 -3.47
N ALA A 144 19.82 1.22 -2.58
CA ALA A 144 20.84 1.86 -1.77
C ALA A 144 21.54 0.86 -0.83
N PRO A 145 20.84 -0.04 -0.10
CA PRO A 145 21.51 -1.09 0.65
C PRO A 145 22.36 -2.01 -0.22
N TRP A 146 21.88 -2.39 -1.41
CA TRP A 146 22.65 -3.27 -2.30
C TRP A 146 23.92 -2.61 -2.84
N ILE A 147 23.88 -1.32 -3.19
CA ILE A 147 25.02 -0.56 -3.75
C ILE A 147 26.02 -0.16 -2.66
N PHE A 148 25.52 0.24 -1.48
CA PHE A 148 26.33 0.85 -0.42
C PHE A 148 26.52 -0.06 0.80
N SER A 149 26.18 -1.36 0.70
CA SER A 149 26.47 -2.31 1.78
C SER A 149 27.98 -2.34 2.05
N PRO A 150 28.44 -2.13 3.29
CA PRO A 150 29.85 -2.26 3.60
C PRO A 150 30.31 -3.68 3.25
N ALA A 151 31.53 -3.79 2.73
CA ALA A 151 32.15 -5.09 2.51
C ALA A 151 32.06 -5.89 3.82
N PRO A 152 31.68 -7.18 3.77
CA PRO A 152 31.52 -7.96 4.99
C PRO A 152 32.82 -7.87 5.78
N GLU A 153 32.74 -7.30 6.99
CA GLU A 153 33.87 -7.30 7.93
C GLU A 153 34.26 -8.76 8.09
N VAL A 154 35.46 -9.10 7.60
CA VAL A 154 35.90 -10.47 7.71
C VAL A 154 36.25 -10.69 9.15
N ASP A 155 35.31 -11.28 9.87
CA ASP A 155 35.47 -11.75 11.23
C ASP A 155 36.71 -12.66 11.23
N GLU A 156 37.85 -12.16 11.73
CA GLU A 156 39.15 -12.86 11.70
C GLU A 156 39.03 -14.28 12.26
N LYS A 157 38.06 -14.52 13.17
CA LYS A 157 37.75 -15.84 13.72
C LYS A 157 37.14 -16.79 12.69
N LYS A 158 36.28 -16.30 11.79
CA LYS A 158 35.73 -17.10 10.67
C LYS A 158 36.78 -17.32 9.59
N GLN A 159 37.62 -16.32 9.31
CA GLN A 159 38.76 -16.45 8.39
C GLN A 159 39.76 -17.51 8.89
N LYS A 160 40.20 -17.42 10.16
CA LYS A 160 41.09 -18.43 10.78
C LYS A 160 40.47 -19.83 10.83
N LYS A 161 39.15 -19.94 10.97
CA LYS A 161 38.45 -21.25 10.96
C LYS A 161 38.35 -21.83 9.55
N LEU A 162 38.17 -20.99 8.52
CA LEU A 162 38.20 -21.38 7.10
C LEU A 162 39.63 -21.78 6.68
N GLU A 163 40.64 -20.99 7.06
CA GLU A 163 42.06 -21.31 6.81
C GLU A 163 42.50 -22.61 7.50
N ARG A 164 42.09 -22.83 8.77
CA ARG A 164 42.35 -24.10 9.47
C ARG A 164 41.69 -25.31 8.82
N LYS A 165 40.56 -25.13 8.13
CA LYS A 165 39.89 -26.20 7.39
C LYS A 165 40.53 -26.43 6.01
N ALA A 166 40.94 -25.36 5.33
CA ALA A 166 41.63 -25.44 4.04
C ALA A 166 43.00 -26.13 4.16
N LYS A 167 43.75 -25.86 5.25
CA LYS A 167 45.08 -26.44 5.51
C LYS A 167 45.06 -27.91 5.98
N ARG A 168 43.87 -28.48 6.16
CA ARG A 168 43.65 -29.90 6.55
C ARG A 168 43.21 -30.78 5.37
N ARG A 169 42.97 -30.19 4.20
CA ARG A 169 42.89 -30.91 2.93
C ARG A 169 44.26 -30.86 2.26
#